data_AF-A0A5N6NV22-F1
#
_entry.id   AF-A0A5N6NV22-F1
#
_cell.length_a   1.000
_cell.length_b   1.000
_cell.length_c   1.000
_cell.angle_alpha   90.00
_cell.angle_beta   90.00
_cell.angle_gamma   90.00
#
_symmetry.space_group_name_H-M   'P 1'
#
loop_
_entity.id
_entity.type
_entity.pdbx_description
1 polymer ?
#
loop_
_entity_poly.entity_id
_entity_poly.type
_entity_poly.pdbx_seq_one_letter_code
_entity_poly.pdbx_strand_id
1 'polypeptide(L)'
;MSSGFPSPSLKLQWSKTNTIIQEEVEKLLKAKMIREVKFPRWLANVVVVQKKNGKWRVCVDYTNLNEACPKDPFPLPHIDSMMDATAGHEMLTFMDASAGFQQIQMEPSDQEDTAFMTPTGHIAIQQCHLA
;
A
#
# COMPACT_ATOMS: atom_id res chain seq x y z
N MET A 1 -17.89 -23.38 23.15
CA MET A 1 -16.73 -23.00 23.99
C MET A 1 -15.46 -23.55 23.35
N SER A 2 -14.76 -22.72 22.60
CA SER A 2 -13.40 -23.02 22.12
C SER A 2 -12.67 -21.70 21.99
N SER A 3 -12.24 -21.17 23.14
CA SER A 3 -11.29 -20.06 23.18
C SER A 3 -9.96 -20.58 22.64
N GLY A 4 -9.79 -20.46 21.32
CA GLY A 4 -8.54 -20.73 20.63
C GLY A 4 -7.49 -19.73 21.07
N PHE A 5 -6.85 -20.00 22.21
CA PHE A 5 -5.67 -19.25 22.60
C PHE A 5 -4.57 -19.50 21.57
N PRO A 6 -4.03 -18.46 20.90
CA PRO A 6 -2.99 -18.65 19.90
C PRO A 6 -1.73 -19.24 20.55
N SER A 7 -1.05 -20.14 19.83
CA SER A 7 0.16 -20.81 20.31
C SER A 7 1.23 -19.78 20.72
N PRO A 8 2.12 -20.10 21.68
CA PRO A 8 3.14 -19.17 22.16
C PRO A 8 4.03 -18.61 21.05
N SER A 9 4.31 -19.42 20.02
CA SER A 9 5.07 -19.03 18.83
C SER A 9 4.33 -17.99 17.99
N LEU A 10 3.00 -18.13 17.85
CA LEU A 10 2.17 -17.16 17.15
C LEU A 10 2.12 -15.84 17.94
N LYS A 11 1.98 -15.88 19.27
CA LYS A 11 1.98 -14.66 20.11
C LYS A 11 3.27 -13.84 19.98
N LEU A 12 4.43 -14.50 19.97
CA LEU A 12 5.72 -13.84 19.82
C LEU A 12 5.93 -13.27 18.40
N GLN A 13 5.38 -13.93 17.38
CA GLN A 13 5.38 -13.41 16.02
C GLN A 13 4.46 -12.19 15.90
N TRP A 14 3.25 -12.26 16.46
CA TRP A 14 2.29 -11.15 16.51
C TRP A 14 2.86 -9.91 17.21
N SER A 15 3.56 -10.08 18.33
CA SER A 15 4.17 -8.93 19.02
C SER A 15 5.24 -8.24 18.16
N LYS A 16 6.08 -9.02 17.45
CA LYS A 16 7.09 -8.46 16.54
C LYS A 16 6.47 -7.77 15.34
N THR A 17 5.45 -8.38 14.75
CA THR A 17 4.70 -7.82 13.61
C THR A 17 4.03 -6.49 13.98
N ASN A 18 3.44 -6.40 15.17
CA ASN A 18 2.80 -5.17 15.64
C ASN A 18 3.80 -4.02 15.79
N THR A 19 5.01 -4.28 16.30
CA THR A 19 6.06 -3.27 16.40
C THR A 19 6.46 -2.73 15.02
N ILE A 20 6.65 -3.62 14.04
CA ILE A 20 7.01 -3.24 12.67
C ILE A 20 5.89 -2.38 12.03
N ILE A 21 4.63 -2.76 12.24
CA ILE A 21 3.48 -2.00 11.74
C ILE A 21 3.46 -0.60 12.38
N GLN A 22 3.64 -0.50 13.69
CA GLN A 22 3.62 0.77 14.41
C GLN A 22 4.74 1.72 13.95
N GLU A 23 5.96 1.21 13.80
CA GLU A 23 7.10 2.01 13.32
C GLU A 23 6.85 2.57 11.91
N GLU A 24 6.31 1.76 10.99
CA GLU A 24 6.02 2.22 9.64
C GLU A 24 4.85 3.21 9.62
N VAL A 25 3.81 2.96 10.40
CA VAL A 25 2.66 3.87 10.54
C VAL A 25 3.10 5.22 11.11
N GLU A 26 3.93 5.26 12.15
CA GLU A 26 4.41 6.51 12.73
C GLU A 26 5.22 7.33 11.70
N LYS A 27 6.06 6.65 10.92
CA LYS A 27 6.83 7.27 9.84
C LYS A 27 5.92 7.85 8.75
N LEU A 28 4.91 7.10 8.33
CA LEU A 28 3.95 7.55 7.31
C LEU A 28 3.07 8.71 7.82
N LEU A 29 2.67 8.70 9.09
CA LEU A 29 1.96 9.80 9.76
C LEU A 29 2.81 11.07 9.78
N LYS A 30 4.09 10.96 10.15
CA LYS A 30 5.04 12.09 10.15
C LYS A 30 5.21 12.69 8.76
N ALA A 31 5.16 11.85 7.72
CA ALA A 31 5.21 12.28 6.33
C ALA A 31 3.87 12.80 5.78
N LYS A 32 2.78 12.77 6.57
CA LYS A 32 1.42 13.16 6.16
C LYS A 32 0.91 12.39 4.95
N MET A 33 1.35 11.14 4.80
CA MET A 33 0.89 10.24 3.73
C MET A 33 -0.38 9.48 4.11
N ILE A 34 -0.68 9.42 5.41
CA ILE A 34 -1.81 8.71 5.99
C ILE A 34 -2.52 9.57 7.04
N ARG A 35 -3.80 9.28 7.27
CA ARG A 35 -4.66 10.03 8.19
C ARG A 35 -5.53 9.05 9.01
N GLU A 36 -5.78 9.39 10.27
CA GLU A 36 -6.77 8.67 11.08
C GLU A 36 -8.19 8.88 10.56
N VAL A 37 -8.97 7.81 10.48
CA VAL A 37 -10.38 7.84 10.05
C VAL A 37 -11.26 7.20 11.10
N LYS A 38 -12.41 7.81 11.37
CA LYS A 38 -13.43 7.29 12.29
C LYS A 38 -14.55 6.69 11.44
N PHE A 39 -14.86 5.42 11.69
CA PHE A 39 -15.94 4.68 11.02
C PHE A 39 -15.77 4.56 9.49
N PRO A 40 -14.71 3.90 9.00
CA PRO A 40 -14.54 3.73 7.57
C PRO A 40 -15.58 2.75 6.99
N ARG A 41 -15.96 2.99 5.74
CA ARG A 41 -16.90 2.12 5.00
C ARG A 41 -16.26 0.81 4.57
N TRP A 42 -14.97 0.86 4.22
CA TRP A 42 -14.15 -0.29 3.87
C TRP A 42 -13.04 -0.48 4.90
N LEU A 43 -12.60 -1.72 5.08
CA LEU A 43 -11.50 -2.01 5.98
C LEU A 43 -10.63 -3.14 5.40
N ALA A 44 -9.42 -2.78 5.00
CA ALA A 44 -8.42 -3.72 4.52
C ALA A 44 -7.55 -4.27 5.67
N ASN A 45 -7.04 -5.48 5.47
CA ASN A 45 -6.13 -6.11 6.42
C ASN A 45 -4.68 -5.73 6.14
N VAL A 46 -3.87 -5.62 7.20
CA VAL A 46 -2.43 -5.38 7.09
C VAL A 46 -1.70 -6.71 7.13
N VAL A 47 -0.85 -6.94 6.14
CA VAL A 47 -0.01 -8.13 5.99
C VAL A 47 1.45 -7.70 6.06
N VAL A 48 2.22 -8.38 6.89
CA VAL A 48 3.67 -8.12 6.99
C VAL A 48 4.43 -9.24 6.31
N VAL A 49 5.22 -8.87 5.30
CA VAL A 49 5.96 -9.81 4.46
C VAL A 49 7.46 -9.59 4.62
N GLN A 50 8.21 -10.68 4.78
CA GLN A 50 9.66 -10.63 4.78
C GLN A 50 10.19 -10.78 3.35
N LYS A 51 11.01 -9.84 2.89
CA LYS A 51 11.72 -9.96 1.63
C LYS A 51 12.91 -10.91 1.75
N LYS A 52 13.36 -11.45 0.61
CA LYS A 52 14.59 -12.26 0.49
C LYS A 52 15.85 -11.55 1.02
N ASN A 53 15.85 -10.22 1.04
CA ASN A 53 16.94 -9.39 1.59
C ASN A 53 16.86 -9.21 3.12
N GLY A 54 15.95 -9.89 3.80
CA GLY A 54 15.75 -9.81 5.26
C GLY A 54 14.94 -8.59 5.74
N LYS A 55 14.59 -7.65 4.85
CA LYS A 55 13.79 -6.46 5.19
C LYS A 55 12.30 -6.81 5.28
N TRP A 56 11.63 -6.27 6.29
CA TRP A 56 10.18 -6.36 6.42
C TRP A 56 9.47 -5.28 5.61
N ARG A 57 8.31 -5.64 5.05
CA ARG A 57 7.39 -4.70 4.41
C ARG A 57 6.01 -4.85 5.00
N VAL A 58 5.37 -3.72 5.25
CA VAL A 58 3.98 -3.63 5.63
C VAL A 58 3.20 -3.43 4.34
N CYS A 59 2.35 -4.39 4.00
CA CYS A 59 1.49 -4.36 2.82
C CYS A 59 0.04 -4.31 3.29
N VAL A 60 -0.82 -3.62 2.55
CA VAL A 60 -2.25 -3.61 2.79
C VAL A 60 -2.92 -4.47 1.72
N ASP A 61 -3.74 -5.42 2.17
CA ASP A 61 -4.44 -6.33 1.27
C ASP A 61 -5.72 -5.69 0.74
N TYR A 62 -5.60 -5.07 -0.44
CA TYR A 62 -6.71 -4.45 -1.16
C TYR A 62 -7.40 -5.39 -2.14
N THR A 63 -7.23 -6.73 -2.05
CA THR A 63 -7.82 -7.67 -3.01
C THR A 63 -9.33 -7.46 -3.20
N ASN A 64 -10.07 -7.35 -2.09
CA ASN A 64 -11.52 -7.12 -2.14
C ASN A 64 -11.90 -5.73 -2.68
N LEU A 65 -11.08 -4.71 -2.39
CA LEU A 65 -11.32 -3.36 -2.88
C LEU A 65 -11.07 -3.28 -4.39
N ASN A 66 -9.98 -3.89 -4.85
CA ASN A 66 -9.59 -3.96 -6.26
C ASN A 66 -10.62 -4.70 -7.12
N GLU A 67 -11.31 -5.71 -6.57
CA GLU A 67 -12.40 -6.40 -7.27
C GLU A 67 -13.67 -5.55 -7.41
N ALA A 68 -13.93 -4.67 -6.45
CA ALA A 68 -15.08 -3.76 -6.48
C ALA A 68 -14.85 -2.53 -7.38
N CYS A 69 -13.59 -2.15 -7.60
CA CYS A 69 -13.23 -1.02 -8.45
C CYS A 69 -13.46 -1.30 -9.95
N PRO A 70 -13.99 -0.34 -10.72
CA PRO A 70 -14.04 -0.45 -12.16
C PRO A 70 -12.63 -0.53 -12.75
N LYS A 71 -12.47 -1.28 -13.85
CA LYS A 71 -11.17 -1.44 -14.52
C LYS A 71 -10.70 -0.12 -15.15
N ASP A 72 -9.39 0.06 -15.15
CA ASP A 72 -8.72 1.25 -15.69
C ASP A 72 -9.05 1.46 -17.18
N PRO A 73 -9.58 2.63 -17.58
CA PRO A 73 -9.82 2.97 -18.98
C PRO A 73 -8.52 3.25 -19.77
N PHE A 74 -7.37 3.41 -19.12
CA PHE A 74 -6.09 3.72 -19.74
C PHE A 74 -5.09 2.56 -19.62
N PRO A 75 -5.16 1.56 -20.50
CA PRO A 75 -4.16 0.49 -20.50
C PRO A 75 -2.77 1.05 -20.81
N LEU A 76 -1.74 0.45 -20.20
CA LEU A 76 -0.35 0.77 -20.48
C LEU A 76 -0.08 0.69 -22.00
N PRO A 77 0.65 1.66 -22.57
CA PRO A 77 0.94 1.67 -23.99
C PRO A 77 1.71 0.42 -24.41
N HIS A 78 1.41 -0.10 -25.60
CA HIS A 78 2.15 -1.23 -26.15
C HIS A 78 3.62 -0.85 -26.36
N ILE A 79 4.52 -1.82 -26.13
CA ILE A 79 5.97 -1.60 -26.24
C ILE A 79 6.33 -1.07 -27.64
N ASP A 80 5.74 -1.64 -28.70
CA ASP A 80 6.01 -1.21 -30.08
C ASP A 80 5.62 0.26 -30.31
N SER A 81 4.50 0.71 -29.72
CA SER A 81 4.09 2.12 -29.84
C SER A 81 5.08 3.07 -29.15
N MET A 82 5.70 2.64 -28.04
CA MET A 82 6.76 3.42 -27.39
C MET A 82 8.08 3.38 -28.20
N MET A 83 8.40 2.25 -28.82
CA MET A 83 9.57 2.12 -29.69
C MET A 83 9.44 2.99 -30.94
N ASP A 84 8.29 2.99 -31.60
CA ASP A 84 8.02 3.83 -32.76
C ASP A 84 8.06 5.32 -32.41
N ALA A 85 7.54 5.71 -31.23
CA ALA A 85 7.59 7.09 -30.76
C ALA A 85 9.02 7.59 -30.48
N THR A 86 9.95 6.69 -30.16
CA THR A 86 11.35 7.01 -29.86
C THR A 86 12.28 6.80 -31.05
N ALA A 87 11.80 6.14 -32.12
CA ALA A 87 12.57 5.94 -33.34
C ALA A 87 12.98 7.29 -33.99
N GLY A 88 14.22 7.37 -34.46
CA GLY A 88 14.76 8.57 -35.13
C GLY A 88 15.31 9.66 -34.21
N HIS A 89 15.28 9.48 -32.88
CA HIS A 89 15.91 10.40 -31.93
C HIS A 89 17.37 10.00 -31.67
N GLU A 90 18.28 10.97 -31.70
CA GLU A 90 19.73 10.74 -31.50
C GLU A 90 20.12 10.44 -30.05
N MET A 91 19.25 10.79 -29.09
CA MET A 91 19.50 10.62 -27.66
C MET A 91 18.20 10.31 -26.91
N LEU A 92 18.29 9.34 -26.00
CA LEU A 92 17.22 8.98 -25.06
C LEU A 92 17.73 9.13 -23.63
N THR A 93 16.94 9.74 -22.77
CA THR A 93 17.21 9.85 -21.33
C THR A 93 16.19 9.03 -20.55
N PHE A 94 16.68 8.16 -19.67
CA PHE A 94 15.84 7.34 -18.80
C PHE A 94 15.77 8.00 -17.42
N MET A 95 14.56 8.36 -17.00
CA MET A 95 14.30 8.90 -15.67
C MET A 95 13.58 7.84 -14.84
N ASP A 96 14.07 7.58 -13.63
CA ASP A 96 13.46 6.65 -12.70
C ASP A 96 12.49 7.38 -11.77
N ALA A 97 11.22 6.96 -11.80
CA ALA A 97 10.17 7.43 -10.92
C ALA A 97 9.87 6.40 -9.81
N SER A 98 10.91 5.88 -9.14
CA SER A 98 10.80 4.82 -8.12
C SER A 98 9.89 5.17 -6.93
N ALA A 99 9.57 6.45 -6.73
CA ALA A 99 8.63 6.97 -5.73
C ALA A 99 7.41 7.66 -6.35
N GLY A 100 7.15 7.45 -7.65
CA GLY A 100 6.13 8.17 -8.41
C GLY A 100 4.73 8.01 -7.81
N PHE A 101 4.36 6.81 -7.36
CA PHE A 101 3.08 6.57 -6.70
C PHE A 101 2.89 7.44 -5.46
N GLN A 102 3.92 7.54 -4.61
CA GLN A 102 3.84 8.29 -3.35
C GLN A 102 3.67 9.80 -3.56
N GLN A 103 3.88 10.31 -4.77
CA GLN A 103 3.67 11.72 -5.11
C GLN A 103 2.23 12.01 -5.55
N ILE A 104 1.46 10.99 -5.92
CA ILE A 104 0.09 11.16 -6.42
C ILE A 104 -0.87 11.23 -5.23
N GLN A 105 -1.61 12.33 -5.12
CA GLN A 105 -2.65 12.48 -4.09
C GLN A 105 -3.86 11.63 -4.44
N MET A 106 -4.43 10.99 -3.43
CA MET A 106 -5.70 10.29 -3.53
C MET A 106 -6.84 11.30 -3.57
N GLU A 107 -7.85 11.04 -4.41
CA GLU A 107 -9.09 11.81 -4.40
C GLU A 107 -9.73 11.74 -3.00
N PRO A 108 -10.14 12.86 -2.38
CA PRO A 108 -10.63 12.87 -1.00
C PRO A 108 -11.80 11.90 -0.74
N SER A 109 -12.65 11.67 -1.74
CA SER A 109 -13.76 10.71 -1.64
C SER A 109 -13.30 9.25 -1.57
N ASP A 110 -12.17 8.92 -2.20
CA ASP A 110 -11.65 7.55 -2.27
C ASP A 110 -10.70 7.24 -1.11
N GLN A 111 -10.20 8.26 -0.41
CA GLN A 111 -9.31 8.08 0.76
C GLN A 111 -9.96 7.19 1.82
N GLU A 112 -11.24 7.40 2.13
CA GLU A 112 -11.95 6.63 3.16
C GLU A 112 -12.13 5.15 2.80
N ASP A 113 -12.20 4.83 1.50
CA ASP A 113 -12.34 3.45 1.02
C ASP A 113 -11.01 2.68 1.10
N THR A 114 -9.87 3.38 1.25
CA THR A 114 -8.54 2.76 1.44
C THR A 114 -8.17 2.54 2.91
N ALA A 115 -9.13 2.66 3.82
CA ALA A 115 -8.87 2.48 5.23
C ALA A 115 -8.41 1.06 5.57
N PHE A 116 -7.45 0.94 6.48
CA PHE A 116 -6.92 -0.32 6.98
C PHE A 116 -6.82 -0.33 8.50
N MET A 117 -6.85 -1.54 9.06
CA MET A 117 -6.78 -1.74 10.51
C MET A 117 -5.34 -1.76 11.00
N THR A 118 -5.03 -0.96 12.02
CA THR A 118 -3.78 -1.02 12.78
C THR A 118 -4.06 -1.31 14.25
N PRO A 119 -3.06 -1.79 15.03
CA PRO A 119 -3.24 -2.01 16.46
C PRO A 119 -3.68 -0.77 17.26
N THR A 120 -3.44 0.42 16.72
CA THR A 120 -3.73 1.73 17.34
C THR A 120 -5.02 2.36 16.85
N GLY A 121 -5.61 1.89 15.75
CA GLY A 121 -6.83 2.47 15.19
C GLY A 121 -6.99 2.23 13.68
N HIS A 122 -7.94 2.94 13.08
CA HIS A 122 -8.21 2.87 11.64
C HIS A 122 -7.56 4.07 10.93
N ILE A 123 -6.87 3.78 9.84
CA ILE A 123 -6.05 4.74 9.12
C ILE A 123 -6.39 4.64 7.64
N ALA A 124 -6.53 5.78 6.97
CA ALA A 124 -6.70 5.90 5.53
C ALA A 124 -5.44 6.44 4.85
N ILE A 125 -5.26 6.07 3.60
CA ILE A 125 -4.16 6.52 2.76
C ILE A 125 -4.55 7.83 2.07
N GLN A 126 -3.66 8.84 2.11
CA GLN A 126 -3.87 10.14 1.45
C GLN A 126 -3.10 10.25 0.13
N GLN A 127 -2.07 9.42 -0.07
CA GLN A 127 -1.20 9.42 -1.25
C GLN A 127 -1.03 8.00 -1.75
N CYS A 128 -1.08 7.78 -3.06
CA CYS A 128 -0.98 6.43 -3.63
C CYS A 128 0.26 5.71 -3.09
N HIS A 129 0.05 4.63 -2.36
CA HIS A 129 1.14 3.87 -1.77
C HIS A 129 1.38 2.62 -2.60
N LEU A 130 2.62 2.38 -3.00
CA LEU A 130 3.00 1.10 -3.59
C LEU A 130 3.15 0.07 -2.45
N ALA A 131 2.28 -0.93 -2.41
CA ALA A 131 2.41 -2.09 -1.52
C ALA A 131 3.61 -2.98 -1.91
#